data_AF-A0A2H5WVD7-F1
#
_entry.id   AF-A0A2H5WVD7-F1
#
_cell.length_a   1.000
_cell.length_b   1.000
_cell.length_c   1.000
_cell.angle_alpha   90.00
_cell.angle_beta   90.00
_cell.angle_gamma   90.00
#
_symmetry.space_group_name_H-M   'P 1'
#
loop_
_entity.id
_entity.type
_entity.pdbx_description
1 polymer ?
#
loop_
_entity_poly.entity_id
_entity_poly.type
_entity_poly.pdbx_seq_one_letter_code
_entity_poly.pdbx_strand_id
1 'polypeptide(L)'
;MEAIDTALQGLVHALREKLIENGASEWLQLAFLARAASAGWERLSPSLREELLNALQAATPLTEGSLPMLLESFGTHQKAIQRAAAQADPWRYPTTRDLLLANERMSLAPPLYDTQRLERALLLGMLTAPDADALQRAGALFDALVTLQPFKEYHRSTALLSALAFLQANGIEFELTPEEAAAMLQTGLVSLQNRSRASDAPSLIPAHRSPLAYPDIVEALVARYRDALSRAEHAINEGQLVKWDALPAPARAELQPAPGPASRWRYLTVQDLIWINTQITGAPQPYNYDRLEEATYYQYSYRQSMDVPLQAARFLWGYLTYRPFAKGNLGTALIGVLTFLEINGYEVHLPAEQAAEWLLSIVQRRKHPLSAIRQIITLSPSGRQPVPVREVAHHLMERYETALHRISGS
;
A
#
# COMPACT_ATOMS: atom_id res chain seq x y z
N MET A 1 -35.04 21.27 6.06
CA MET A 1 -33.56 21.32 6.00
C MET A 1 -32.96 20.37 7.01
N GLU A 2 -33.17 20.57 8.30
CA GLU A 2 -32.56 19.77 9.38
C GLU A 2 -32.75 18.23 9.26
N ALA A 3 -33.96 17.76 8.96
CA ALA A 3 -34.23 16.33 8.77
C ALA A 3 -33.58 15.71 7.52
N ILE A 4 -33.29 16.55 6.51
CA ILE A 4 -32.70 16.13 5.23
C ILE A 4 -31.19 15.97 5.38
N ASP A 5 -30.55 16.96 6.00
CA ASP A 5 -29.12 16.92 6.30
C ASP A 5 -28.80 15.72 7.20
N THR A 6 -29.67 15.44 8.18
CA THR A 6 -29.51 14.30 9.10
C THR A 6 -29.55 12.95 8.39
N ALA A 7 -30.50 12.72 7.47
CA ALA A 7 -30.65 11.44 6.79
C ALA A 7 -29.48 11.14 5.83
N LEU A 8 -29.04 12.16 5.09
CA LEU A 8 -27.93 12.03 4.16
C LEU A 8 -26.58 11.93 4.89
N GLN A 9 -26.38 12.67 5.98
CA GLN A 9 -25.23 12.50 6.87
C GLN A 9 -25.20 11.09 7.48
N GLY A 10 -26.35 10.56 7.90
CA GLY A 10 -26.49 9.19 8.39
C GLY A 10 -26.09 8.14 7.35
N LEU A 11 -26.55 8.29 6.09
CA LEU A 11 -26.14 7.42 4.99
C LEU A 11 -24.63 7.49 4.73
N VAL A 12 -24.07 8.71 4.64
CA VAL A 12 -22.64 8.91 4.41
C VAL A 12 -21.84 8.25 5.53
N HIS A 13 -22.23 8.43 6.79
CA HIS A 13 -21.55 7.82 7.92
C HIS A 13 -21.57 6.28 7.86
N ALA A 14 -22.74 5.67 7.64
CA ALA A 14 -22.87 4.21 7.56
C ALA A 14 -22.10 3.62 6.37
N LEU A 15 -22.11 4.29 5.21
CA LEU A 15 -21.30 3.88 4.05
C LEU A 15 -19.80 3.97 4.33
N ARG A 16 -19.35 5.00 5.06
CA ARG A 16 -17.93 5.13 5.44
C ARG A 16 -17.48 3.95 6.29
N GLU A 17 -18.27 3.53 7.27
CA GLU A 17 -17.97 2.36 8.09
C GLU A 17 -17.89 1.08 7.24
N LYS A 18 -18.90 0.85 6.39
CA LYS A 18 -18.94 -0.36 5.54
C LYS A 18 -17.81 -0.42 4.52
N LEU A 19 -17.46 0.71 3.94
CA LEU A 19 -16.35 0.81 2.99
C LEU A 19 -14.97 0.69 3.63
N ILE A 20 -14.85 0.69 4.96
CA ILE A 20 -13.63 0.31 5.66
C ILE A 20 -13.57 -1.22 5.81
N GLU A 21 -14.66 -1.83 6.27
CA GLU A 21 -14.76 -3.26 6.57
C GLU A 21 -14.69 -4.16 5.32
N ASN A 22 -15.49 -3.86 4.29
CA ASN A 22 -15.74 -4.76 3.17
C ASN A 22 -15.70 -4.03 1.82
N GLY A 23 -15.08 -4.66 0.82
CA GLY A 23 -15.00 -4.16 -0.55
C GLY A 23 -16.13 -4.66 -1.47
N ALA A 24 -17.31 -4.99 -0.93
CA ALA A 24 -18.36 -5.61 -1.75
C ALA A 24 -18.88 -4.62 -2.81
N SER A 25 -19.13 -5.15 -4.02
CA SER A 25 -19.48 -4.36 -5.21
C SER A 25 -20.73 -3.50 -5.03
N GLU A 26 -21.73 -4.00 -4.30
CA GLU A 26 -23.01 -3.31 -4.11
C GLU A 26 -22.89 -2.09 -3.19
N TRP A 27 -22.10 -2.20 -2.11
CA TRP A 27 -21.79 -1.07 -1.22
C TRP A 27 -20.99 0.01 -1.95
N LEU A 28 -20.06 -0.37 -2.83
CA LEU A 28 -19.33 0.57 -3.68
C LEU A 28 -20.27 1.31 -4.64
N GLN A 29 -21.21 0.60 -5.26
CA GLN A 29 -22.18 1.19 -6.17
C GLN A 29 -23.08 2.20 -5.44
N LEU A 30 -23.61 1.84 -4.26
CA LEU A 30 -24.42 2.76 -3.46
C LEU A 30 -23.60 3.99 -3.05
N ALA A 31 -22.32 3.81 -2.68
CA ALA A 31 -21.42 4.90 -2.35
C ALA A 31 -21.18 5.88 -3.50
N PHE A 32 -21.00 5.40 -4.74
CA PHE A 32 -20.91 6.30 -5.89
C PHE A 32 -22.18 7.14 -6.10
N LEU A 33 -23.35 6.51 -5.93
CA LEU A 33 -24.63 7.21 -6.05
C LEU A 33 -24.84 8.21 -4.91
N ALA A 34 -24.53 7.82 -3.68
CA ALA A 34 -24.61 8.67 -2.49
C ALA A 34 -23.69 9.88 -2.57
N ARG A 35 -22.46 9.70 -3.06
CA ARG A 35 -21.52 10.80 -3.34
C ARG A 35 -22.11 11.81 -4.32
N ALA A 36 -22.65 11.33 -5.45
CA ALA A 36 -23.23 12.20 -6.46
C ALA A 36 -24.47 12.93 -5.91
N ALA A 37 -25.32 12.23 -5.17
CA ALA A 37 -26.48 12.84 -4.51
C ALA A 37 -26.07 13.91 -3.50
N SER A 38 -25.06 13.64 -2.67
CA SER A 38 -24.52 14.61 -1.70
C SER A 38 -23.95 15.85 -2.37
N ALA A 39 -23.17 15.69 -3.45
CA ALA A 39 -22.62 16.82 -4.19
C ALA A 39 -23.69 17.67 -4.88
N GLY A 40 -24.72 17.02 -5.45
CA GLY A 40 -25.77 17.68 -6.24
C GLY A 40 -27.02 18.05 -5.47
N TRP A 41 -27.08 17.83 -4.15
CA TRP A 41 -28.32 17.77 -3.40
C TRP A 41 -29.20 19.02 -3.59
N GLU A 42 -28.63 20.20 -3.43
CA GLU A 42 -29.35 21.49 -3.59
C GLU A 42 -29.81 21.80 -5.01
N ARG A 43 -29.30 21.08 -6.01
CA ARG A 43 -29.67 21.24 -7.43
C ARG A 43 -30.74 20.24 -7.87
N LEU A 44 -31.13 19.29 -7.01
CA LEU A 44 -32.22 18.35 -7.30
C LEU A 44 -33.58 19.03 -7.21
N SER A 45 -34.52 18.60 -8.06
CA SER A 45 -35.91 19.07 -7.99
C SER A 45 -36.53 18.73 -6.63
N PRO A 46 -37.42 19.57 -6.06
CA PRO A 46 -38.04 19.32 -4.77
C PRO A 46 -38.71 17.94 -4.64
N SER A 47 -39.45 17.50 -5.67
CA SER A 47 -40.10 16.18 -5.70
C SER A 47 -39.11 15.02 -5.59
N LEU A 48 -38.03 15.08 -6.36
CA LEU A 48 -36.97 14.07 -6.32
C LEU A 48 -36.24 14.04 -4.98
N ARG A 49 -36.02 15.20 -4.35
CA ARG A 49 -35.44 15.25 -2.99
C ARG A 49 -36.34 14.56 -1.98
N GLU A 50 -37.65 14.76 -2.07
CA GLU A 50 -38.63 14.13 -1.18
C GLU A 50 -38.67 12.61 -1.39
N GLU A 51 -38.67 12.13 -2.63
CA GLU A 51 -38.61 10.70 -2.96
C GLU A 51 -37.35 10.02 -2.41
N LEU A 52 -36.17 10.62 -2.63
CA LEU A 52 -34.90 10.09 -2.10
C LEU A 52 -34.88 10.14 -0.57
N LEU A 53 -35.41 11.20 0.04
CA LEU A 53 -35.49 11.32 1.51
C LEU A 53 -36.36 10.22 2.11
N ASN A 54 -37.53 9.95 1.52
CA ASN A 54 -38.42 8.88 1.95
C ASN A 54 -37.75 7.51 1.86
N ALA A 55 -37.00 7.26 0.77
CA ALA A 55 -36.22 6.02 0.62
C ALA A 55 -35.10 5.90 1.69
N LEU A 56 -34.39 6.99 1.99
CA LEU A 56 -33.37 7.03 3.03
C LEU A 56 -33.96 6.76 4.43
N GLN A 57 -35.08 7.40 4.76
CA GLN A 57 -35.76 7.21 6.03
C GLN A 57 -36.26 5.76 6.19
N ALA A 58 -36.84 5.18 5.14
CA ALA A 58 -37.27 3.78 5.14
C ALA A 58 -36.08 2.79 5.27
N ALA A 59 -34.89 3.19 4.85
CA ALA A 59 -33.68 2.36 4.90
C ALA A 59 -32.89 2.50 6.21
N THR A 60 -33.35 3.29 7.19
CA THR A 60 -32.64 3.55 8.44
C THR A 60 -33.13 2.60 9.55
N PRO A 61 -32.25 1.81 10.20
CA PRO A 61 -30.79 1.77 10.06
C PRO A 61 -30.35 1.03 8.78
N LEU A 62 -29.22 1.47 8.20
CA LEU A 62 -28.67 0.88 6.98
C LEU A 62 -28.17 -0.55 7.25
N THR A 63 -28.80 -1.54 6.61
CA THR A 63 -28.47 -2.97 6.74
C THR A 63 -28.31 -3.59 5.35
N GLU A 64 -27.77 -4.81 5.28
CA GLU A 64 -27.70 -5.55 4.00
C GLU A 64 -29.09 -5.75 3.38
N GLY A 65 -30.15 -5.87 4.20
CA GLY A 65 -31.52 -6.01 3.71
C GLY A 65 -32.12 -4.74 3.11
N SER A 66 -31.64 -3.54 3.49
CA SER A 66 -32.11 -2.27 2.92
C SER A 66 -31.30 -1.79 1.71
N LEU A 67 -30.19 -2.46 1.39
CA LEU A 67 -29.29 -2.12 0.29
C LEU A 67 -29.97 -2.19 -1.10
N PRO A 68 -30.74 -3.25 -1.46
CA PRO A 68 -31.37 -3.32 -2.78
C PRO A 68 -32.37 -2.19 -3.03
N MET A 69 -33.15 -1.82 -2.00
CA MET A 69 -34.13 -0.74 -2.08
C MET A 69 -33.47 0.61 -2.36
N LEU A 70 -32.36 0.92 -1.67
CA LEU A 70 -31.62 2.16 -1.91
C LEU A 70 -30.94 2.17 -3.28
N LEU A 71 -30.37 1.04 -3.70
CA LEU A 71 -29.79 0.92 -5.05
C LEU A 71 -30.84 1.12 -6.15
N GLU A 72 -32.05 0.58 -5.96
CA GLU A 72 -33.16 0.76 -6.90
C GLU A 72 -33.62 2.23 -6.95
N SER A 73 -33.85 2.85 -5.78
CA SER A 73 -34.28 4.25 -5.69
C SER A 73 -33.25 5.21 -6.29
N PHE A 74 -31.99 5.14 -5.84
CA PHE A 74 -30.93 6.00 -6.38
C PHE A 74 -30.58 5.66 -7.84
N GLY A 75 -30.66 4.38 -8.22
CA GLY A 75 -30.42 3.92 -9.58
C GLY A 75 -31.44 4.45 -10.58
N THR A 76 -32.73 4.44 -10.20
CA THR A 76 -33.83 4.98 -11.02
C THR A 76 -33.60 6.44 -11.38
N HIS A 77 -33.05 7.22 -10.44
CA HIS A 77 -32.80 8.65 -10.62
C HIS A 77 -31.34 9.00 -10.93
N GLN A 78 -30.50 8.01 -11.27
CA GLN A 78 -29.05 8.18 -11.46
C GLN A 78 -28.70 9.34 -12.40
N LYS A 79 -29.39 9.46 -13.55
CA LYS A 79 -29.11 10.54 -14.52
C LYS A 79 -29.41 11.93 -13.96
N ALA A 80 -30.48 12.07 -13.19
CA ALA A 80 -30.84 13.35 -12.56
C ALA A 80 -29.84 13.72 -11.47
N ILE A 81 -29.46 12.73 -10.64
CA ILE A 81 -28.43 12.86 -9.60
C ILE A 81 -27.08 13.29 -10.21
N GLN A 82 -26.62 12.63 -11.27
CA GLN A 82 -25.36 12.96 -11.93
C GLN A 82 -25.36 14.35 -12.57
N ARG A 83 -26.49 14.77 -13.16
CA ARG A 83 -26.62 16.13 -13.72
C ARG A 83 -26.58 17.20 -12.63
N ALA A 84 -27.30 16.98 -11.52
CA ALA A 84 -27.30 17.88 -10.38
C ALA A 84 -25.89 17.99 -9.77
N ALA A 85 -25.18 16.87 -9.62
CA ALA A 85 -23.80 16.84 -9.16
C ALA A 85 -22.83 17.60 -10.08
N ALA A 86 -22.99 17.47 -11.39
CA ALA A 86 -22.14 18.17 -12.36
C ALA A 86 -22.38 19.69 -12.40
N GLN A 87 -23.57 20.15 -11.98
CA GLN A 87 -23.92 21.57 -11.88
C GLN A 87 -23.58 22.17 -10.51
N ALA A 88 -23.32 21.35 -9.50
CA ALA A 88 -22.76 21.78 -8.24
C ALA A 88 -21.28 22.09 -8.42
N ASP A 89 -20.78 23.13 -7.75
CA ASP A 89 -19.39 23.59 -7.92
C ASP A 89 -18.43 22.49 -7.40
N PRO A 90 -17.70 21.78 -8.27
CA PRO A 90 -17.08 20.53 -7.86
C PRO A 90 -15.73 20.83 -7.21
N TRP A 91 -15.61 20.55 -5.91
CA TRP A 91 -14.32 20.47 -5.23
C TRP A 91 -13.32 19.69 -6.09
N ARG A 92 -12.13 20.25 -6.31
CA ARG A 92 -11.06 19.56 -7.01
C ARG A 92 -10.50 18.52 -6.04
N TYR A 93 -10.78 17.25 -6.28
CA TYR A 93 -10.17 16.12 -5.58
C TYR A 93 -9.01 15.56 -6.41
N PRO A 94 -7.98 14.97 -5.77
CA PRO A 94 -6.91 14.31 -6.51
C PRO A 94 -7.46 13.07 -7.22
N THR A 95 -6.91 12.79 -8.40
CA THR A 95 -7.15 11.54 -9.12
C THR A 95 -6.22 10.44 -8.63
N THR A 96 -6.49 9.19 -9.04
CA THR A 96 -5.56 8.07 -8.84
C THR A 96 -4.15 8.43 -9.32
N ARG A 97 -4.02 9.07 -10.49
CA ARG A 97 -2.73 9.47 -11.05
C ARG A 97 -2.00 10.47 -10.16
N ASP A 98 -2.71 11.42 -9.56
CA ASP A 98 -2.10 12.43 -8.67
C ASP A 98 -1.58 11.79 -7.38
N LEU A 99 -2.32 10.82 -6.82
CA LEU A 99 -1.86 10.05 -5.65
C LEU A 99 -0.64 9.18 -5.96
N LEU A 100 -0.63 8.52 -7.13
CA LEU A 100 0.51 7.73 -7.58
C LEU A 100 1.75 8.61 -7.75
N LEU A 101 1.60 9.79 -8.37
CA LEU A 101 2.68 10.76 -8.50
C LEU A 101 3.21 11.21 -7.14
N ALA A 102 2.33 11.57 -6.20
CA ALA A 102 2.74 11.97 -4.85
C ALA A 102 3.53 10.86 -4.15
N ASN A 103 3.10 9.59 -4.28
CA ASN A 103 3.83 8.46 -3.71
C ASN A 103 5.19 8.24 -4.39
N GLU A 104 5.24 8.28 -5.72
CA GLU A 104 6.47 8.14 -6.50
C GLU A 104 7.51 9.20 -6.11
N ARG A 105 7.06 10.44 -5.89
CA ARG A 105 7.94 11.53 -5.46
C ARG A 105 8.40 11.40 -4.02
N MET A 106 7.59 10.81 -3.14
CA MET A 106 8.04 10.47 -1.79
C MET A 106 9.06 9.34 -1.78
N SER A 107 8.76 8.23 -2.46
CA SER A 107 9.59 7.01 -2.47
C SER A 107 10.81 7.11 -3.40
N LEU A 108 10.79 8.01 -4.38
CA LEU A 108 11.72 8.03 -5.52
C LEU A 108 11.72 6.73 -6.34
N ALA A 109 10.60 5.99 -6.28
CA ALA A 109 10.44 4.71 -6.95
C ALA A 109 8.99 4.54 -7.46
N PRO A 110 8.75 3.68 -8.47
CA PRO A 110 7.40 3.36 -8.90
C PRO A 110 6.51 2.91 -7.73
N PRO A 111 5.30 3.46 -7.56
CA PRO A 111 4.45 3.15 -6.41
C PRO A 111 4.10 1.66 -6.33
N LEU A 112 4.26 1.08 -5.14
CA LEU A 112 3.70 -0.24 -4.81
C LEU A 112 2.39 -0.06 -4.06
N TYR A 113 1.28 -0.37 -4.71
CA TYR A 113 -0.05 -0.09 -4.18
C TYR A 113 -1.08 -1.19 -4.48
N ASP A 114 -2.16 -1.20 -3.71
CA ASP A 114 -3.36 -2.00 -3.94
C ASP A 114 -4.41 -1.13 -4.66
N THR A 115 -4.78 -1.52 -5.87
CA THR A 115 -5.69 -0.73 -6.72
C THR A 115 -7.09 -0.61 -6.10
N GLN A 116 -7.63 -1.69 -5.53
CA GLN A 116 -8.97 -1.67 -4.95
C GLN A 116 -9.02 -0.81 -3.69
N ARG A 117 -7.97 -0.87 -2.86
CA ARG A 117 -7.86 0.00 -1.67
C ARG A 117 -7.71 1.47 -2.06
N LEU A 118 -6.99 1.76 -3.13
CA LEU A 118 -6.78 3.13 -3.61
C LEU A 118 -8.08 3.77 -4.11
N GLU A 119 -8.83 3.03 -4.94
CA GLU A 119 -10.14 3.47 -5.44
C GLU A 119 -11.14 3.68 -4.29
N ARG A 120 -11.16 2.74 -3.33
CA ARG A 120 -11.97 2.86 -2.10
C ARG A 120 -11.58 4.07 -1.27
N ALA A 121 -10.29 4.33 -1.06
CA ALA A 121 -9.82 5.45 -0.27
C ALA A 121 -10.20 6.79 -0.92
N LEU A 122 -10.07 6.90 -2.24
CA LEU A 122 -10.53 8.07 -2.98
C LEU A 122 -12.04 8.28 -2.83
N LEU A 123 -12.84 7.23 -3.03
CA LEU A 123 -14.30 7.32 -2.86
C LEU A 123 -14.66 7.71 -1.43
N LEU A 124 -14.03 7.09 -0.43
CA LEU A 124 -14.23 7.36 0.98
C LEU A 124 -13.83 8.80 1.35
N GLY A 125 -12.75 9.34 0.79
CA GLY A 125 -12.35 10.74 0.97
C GLY A 125 -13.32 11.74 0.33
N MET A 126 -14.06 11.31 -0.70
CA MET A 126 -15.09 12.11 -1.37
C MET A 126 -16.49 11.97 -0.74
N LEU A 127 -16.69 10.95 0.11
CA LEU A 127 -17.92 10.75 0.88
C LEU A 127 -17.90 11.63 2.13
N THR A 128 -18.24 12.90 1.94
CA THR A 128 -18.42 13.87 3.01
C THR A 128 -19.84 14.42 2.98
N ALA A 129 -20.25 15.01 4.11
CA ALA A 129 -21.52 15.71 4.20
C ALA A 129 -21.59 16.87 3.18
N PRO A 130 -22.78 17.25 2.70
CA PRO A 130 -22.95 18.35 1.74
C PRO A 130 -22.38 19.67 2.25
N ASP A 131 -22.58 19.95 3.53
CA ASP A 131 -22.16 21.15 4.26
C ASP A 131 -20.70 21.13 4.70
N ALA A 132 -19.96 20.05 4.41
CA ALA A 132 -18.57 19.93 4.83
C ALA A 132 -17.67 21.00 4.21
N ASP A 133 -16.87 21.66 5.04
CA ASP A 133 -15.89 22.67 4.60
C ASP A 133 -14.63 22.04 3.97
N ALA A 134 -13.73 22.88 3.45
CA ALA A 134 -12.50 22.43 2.80
C ALA A 134 -11.58 21.61 3.73
N LEU A 135 -11.46 22.00 5.01
CA LEU A 135 -10.61 21.31 5.98
C LEU A 135 -11.20 19.96 6.40
N GLN A 136 -12.52 19.89 6.58
CA GLN A 136 -13.24 18.64 6.85
C GLN A 136 -13.08 17.67 5.68
N ARG A 137 -13.18 18.16 4.43
CA ARG A 137 -12.95 17.33 3.23
C ARG A 137 -11.51 16.86 3.10
N ALA A 138 -10.55 17.74 3.34
CA ALA A 138 -9.13 17.37 3.36
C ALA A 138 -8.82 16.34 4.45
N GLY A 139 -9.41 16.50 5.64
CA GLY A 139 -9.29 15.57 6.76
C GLY A 139 -9.89 14.21 6.43
N ALA A 140 -11.10 14.18 5.87
CA ALA A 140 -11.74 12.94 5.43
C ALA A 140 -10.92 12.18 4.37
N LEU A 141 -10.26 12.90 3.45
CA LEU A 141 -9.34 12.32 2.48
C LEU A 141 -8.08 11.75 3.14
N PHE A 142 -7.46 12.50 4.06
CA PHE A 142 -6.31 12.05 4.83
C PHE A 142 -6.64 10.76 5.61
N ASP A 143 -7.72 10.78 6.38
CA ASP A 143 -8.16 9.66 7.20
C ASP A 143 -8.46 8.43 6.33
N ALA A 144 -9.16 8.62 5.20
CA ALA A 144 -9.45 7.52 4.28
C ALA A 144 -8.18 6.82 3.75
N LEU A 145 -7.17 7.61 3.35
CA LEU A 145 -5.90 7.10 2.85
C LEU A 145 -5.06 6.43 3.97
N VAL A 146 -5.07 6.98 5.18
CA VAL A 146 -4.38 6.40 6.34
C VAL A 146 -5.06 5.12 6.82
N THR A 147 -6.39 5.06 6.81
CA THR A 147 -7.15 3.88 7.25
C THR A 147 -7.02 2.72 6.28
N LEU A 148 -7.16 2.96 4.97
CA LEU A 148 -7.12 1.88 3.97
C LEU A 148 -5.70 1.53 3.52
N GLN A 149 -4.71 2.37 3.78
CA GLN A 149 -3.28 2.14 3.47
C GLN A 149 -3.07 1.54 2.07
N PRO A 150 -3.45 2.26 1.00
CA PRO A 150 -3.34 1.73 -0.35
C PRO A 150 -1.88 1.56 -0.80
N PHE A 151 -0.94 2.30 -0.21
CA PHE A 151 0.48 2.26 -0.53
C PHE A 151 1.27 1.43 0.49
N LYS A 152 2.30 0.71 0.04
CA LYS A 152 3.19 -0.04 0.94
C LYS A 152 4.14 0.84 1.74
N GLU A 153 4.57 1.95 1.15
CA GLU A 153 5.57 2.86 1.73
C GLU A 153 5.07 4.29 1.63
N TYR A 154 5.49 5.11 2.60
CA TYR A 154 5.15 6.52 2.68
C TYR A 154 3.64 6.81 2.62
N HIS A 155 2.81 5.91 3.15
CA HIS A 155 1.35 6.01 3.04
C HIS A 155 0.82 7.22 3.80
N ARG A 156 1.35 7.54 5.00
CA ARG A 156 0.90 8.71 5.78
C ARG A 156 1.37 10.01 5.14
N SER A 157 2.60 10.04 4.66
CA SER A 157 3.16 11.18 3.94
C SER A 157 2.39 11.45 2.65
N THR A 158 2.10 10.41 1.88
CA THR A 158 1.28 10.52 0.66
C THR A 158 -0.13 11.01 1.01
N ALA A 159 -0.75 10.48 2.07
CA ALA A 159 -2.05 10.94 2.54
C ALA A 159 -2.05 12.43 2.91
N LEU A 160 -1.05 12.88 3.68
CA LEU A 160 -0.92 14.28 4.09
C LEU A 160 -0.69 15.19 2.89
N LEU A 161 0.25 14.86 2.01
CA LEU A 161 0.51 15.63 0.79
C LEU A 161 -0.74 15.75 -0.09
N SER A 162 -1.54 14.69 -0.18
CA SER A 162 -2.77 14.68 -0.95
C SER A 162 -3.85 15.57 -0.35
N ALA A 163 -3.95 15.60 0.98
CA ALA A 163 -4.86 16.48 1.70
C ALA A 163 -4.44 17.96 1.61
N LEU A 164 -3.14 18.24 1.73
CA LEU A 164 -2.58 19.58 1.53
C LEU A 164 -2.72 20.06 0.08
N ALA A 165 -2.51 19.16 -0.89
CA ALA A 165 -2.71 19.46 -2.31
C ALA A 165 -4.19 19.73 -2.63
N PHE A 166 -5.11 19.01 -1.99
CA PHE A 166 -6.55 19.31 -2.06
C PHE A 166 -6.85 20.72 -1.56
N LEU A 167 -6.30 21.12 -0.41
CA LEU A 167 -6.50 22.47 0.12
C LEU A 167 -5.99 23.54 -0.87
N GLN A 168 -4.76 23.41 -1.36
CA GLN A 168 -4.20 24.37 -2.33
C GLN A 168 -4.96 24.38 -3.66
N ALA A 169 -5.37 23.22 -4.18
CA ALA A 169 -6.15 23.13 -5.42
C ALA A 169 -7.49 23.85 -5.33
N ASN A 170 -8.05 23.96 -4.12
CA ASN A 170 -9.30 24.66 -3.83
C ASN A 170 -9.07 26.05 -3.21
N GLY A 171 -7.87 26.63 -3.38
CA GLY A 171 -7.60 28.03 -3.04
C GLY A 171 -7.34 28.30 -1.55
N ILE A 172 -7.09 27.26 -0.75
CA ILE A 172 -6.75 27.41 0.66
C ILE A 172 -5.23 27.52 0.79
N GLU A 173 -4.79 28.70 1.22
CA GLU A 173 -3.39 28.96 1.53
C GLU A 173 -3.10 28.60 2.99
N PHE A 174 -1.91 28.05 3.22
CA PHE A 174 -1.40 27.73 4.55
C PHE A 174 0.11 27.85 4.57
N GLU A 175 0.63 28.30 5.70
CA GLU A 175 2.07 28.27 5.98
C GLU A 175 2.34 27.24 7.07
N LEU A 176 3.04 26.18 6.69
CA LEU A 176 3.51 25.14 7.58
C LEU A 176 5.03 25.06 7.50
N THR A 177 5.68 24.96 8.66
CA THR A 177 7.09 24.54 8.70
C THR A 177 7.21 23.05 8.40
N PRO A 178 8.38 22.56 7.94
CA PRO A 178 8.59 21.13 7.74
C PRO A 178 8.32 20.28 9.00
N GLU A 179 8.62 20.81 10.18
CA GLU A 179 8.41 20.17 11.47
C GLU A 179 6.92 20.10 11.83
N GLU A 180 6.15 21.14 11.55
CA GLU A 180 4.70 21.16 11.73
C GLU A 180 4.03 20.13 10.81
N ALA A 181 4.43 20.10 9.53
CA ALA A 181 3.94 19.11 8.58
C ALA A 181 4.29 17.67 9.02
N ALA A 182 5.49 17.45 9.54
CA ALA A 182 5.90 16.16 10.09
C ALA A 182 5.05 15.72 11.30
N ALA A 183 4.74 16.64 12.22
CA ALA A 183 3.88 16.34 13.38
C ALA A 183 2.45 15.93 12.96
N MET A 184 1.95 16.49 11.86
CA MET A 184 0.62 16.18 11.31
C MET A 184 0.48 14.74 10.80
N LEU A 185 1.58 14.01 10.58
CA LEU A 185 1.50 12.57 10.25
C LEU A 185 0.85 11.74 11.37
N GLN A 186 0.89 12.22 12.60
CA GLN A 186 0.26 11.56 13.77
C GLN A 186 -1.07 12.20 14.15
N THR A 187 -1.16 13.53 14.10
CA THR A 187 -2.32 14.29 14.59
C THR A 187 -3.33 14.65 13.50
N GLY A 188 -3.03 14.34 12.23
CA GLY A 188 -3.86 14.72 11.08
C GLY A 188 -3.89 16.24 10.87
N LEU A 189 -5.00 16.75 10.32
CA LEU A 189 -5.17 18.18 10.03
C LEU A 189 -5.64 19.02 11.23
N VAL A 190 -5.64 18.47 12.46
CA VAL A 190 -6.19 19.12 13.66
C VAL A 190 -5.49 20.45 13.96
N SER A 191 -4.18 20.56 13.71
CA SER A 191 -3.43 21.81 13.88
C SER A 191 -3.96 22.95 12.99
N LEU A 192 -4.29 22.66 11.73
CA LEU A 192 -4.88 23.63 10.80
C LEU A 192 -6.32 23.98 11.19
N GLN A 193 -7.10 23.00 11.65
CA GLN A 193 -8.47 23.23 12.16
C GLN A 193 -8.47 24.18 13.37
N ASN A 194 -7.53 23.99 14.29
CA ASN A 194 -7.41 24.85 15.47
C ASN A 194 -6.98 26.28 15.09
N ARG A 195 -6.06 26.45 14.13
CA ARG A 195 -5.67 27.79 13.61
C ARG A 195 -6.85 28.50 12.95
N SER A 196 -7.64 27.78 12.16
CA SER A 196 -8.83 28.35 11.52
C SER A 196 -9.90 28.79 12.51
N ARG A 197 -10.04 28.11 13.66
CA ARG A 197 -11.01 28.46 14.70
C ARG A 197 -10.53 29.60 15.61
N ALA A 198 -9.22 29.74 15.81
CA ALA A 198 -8.62 30.74 16.68
C ALA A 198 -8.43 32.11 16.00
N SER A 199 -8.49 32.14 14.67
CA SER A 199 -8.41 33.38 13.89
C SER A 199 -9.81 33.85 13.54
N ASP A 200 -10.14 35.13 13.79
CA ASP A 200 -11.26 35.85 13.13
C ASP A 200 -11.01 36.02 11.62
N ALA A 201 -10.26 35.11 11.00
CA ALA A 201 -9.98 35.11 9.58
C ALA A 201 -11.30 34.92 8.83
N PRO A 202 -11.48 35.64 7.71
CA PRO A 202 -12.62 35.41 6.84
C PRO A 202 -12.68 33.91 6.55
N SER A 203 -13.88 33.38 6.60
CA SER A 203 -14.23 31.99 6.34
C SER A 203 -13.28 31.37 5.32
N LEU A 204 -12.81 30.13 5.54
CA LEU A 204 -12.08 29.32 4.56
C LEU A 204 -13.00 28.92 3.37
N ILE A 205 -13.74 29.90 2.86
CA ILE A 205 -14.41 29.91 1.59
C ILE A 205 -13.30 30.07 0.54
N PRO A 206 -13.24 29.21 -0.47
CA PRO A 206 -12.30 29.36 -1.58
C PRO A 206 -12.36 30.79 -2.13
N ALA A 207 -11.31 31.60 -1.91
CA ALA A 207 -11.29 32.97 -2.42
C ALA A 207 -11.31 32.93 -3.95
N HIS A 208 -10.50 32.05 -4.55
CA HIS A 208 -10.52 31.60 -5.94
C HIS A 208 -9.84 30.23 -6.04
N ARG A 209 -10.23 29.37 -7.00
CA ARG A 209 -9.52 28.10 -7.24
C ARG A 209 -8.09 28.37 -7.69
N SER A 210 -7.14 27.58 -7.21
CA SER A 210 -5.75 27.69 -7.69
C SER A 210 -5.68 27.34 -9.19
N PRO A 211 -4.99 28.16 -10.00
CA PRO A 211 -4.80 27.87 -11.43
C PRO A 211 -3.81 26.72 -11.66
N LEU A 212 -3.01 26.34 -10.65
CA LEU A 212 -1.99 25.30 -10.78
C LEU A 212 -2.63 23.92 -10.97
N ALA A 213 -2.01 23.08 -11.80
CA ALA A 213 -2.42 21.69 -11.94
C ALA A 213 -2.02 20.89 -10.69
N TYR A 214 -2.71 19.77 -10.44
CA TYR A 214 -2.40 18.90 -9.31
C TYR A 214 -0.94 18.43 -9.26
N PRO A 215 -0.34 18.01 -10.39
CA PRO A 215 1.07 17.66 -10.43
C PRO A 215 1.99 18.77 -9.91
N ASP A 216 1.78 20.03 -10.34
CA ASP A 216 2.62 21.16 -9.94
C ASP A 216 2.51 21.46 -8.44
N ILE A 217 1.28 21.36 -7.91
CA ILE A 217 1.00 21.50 -6.48
C ILE A 217 1.74 20.41 -5.69
N VAL A 218 1.63 19.15 -6.14
CA VAL A 218 2.29 18.01 -5.50
C VAL A 218 3.81 18.18 -5.52
N GLU A 219 4.40 18.55 -6.65
CA GLU A 219 5.85 18.78 -6.77
C GLU A 219 6.33 19.88 -5.81
N ALA A 220 5.59 20.99 -5.71
CA ALA A 220 5.92 22.07 -4.78
C ALA A 220 5.85 21.63 -3.31
N LEU A 221 4.82 20.86 -2.93
CA LEU A 221 4.68 20.33 -1.57
C LEU A 221 5.76 19.30 -1.24
N VAL A 222 6.07 18.40 -2.18
CA VAL A 222 7.15 17.41 -2.02
C VAL A 222 8.48 18.14 -1.84
N ALA A 223 8.82 19.08 -2.73
CA ALA A 223 10.08 19.82 -2.65
C ALA A 223 10.28 20.51 -1.30
N ARG A 224 9.20 20.97 -0.68
CA ARG A 224 9.22 21.64 0.63
C ARG A 224 9.26 20.68 1.81
N TYR A 225 8.52 19.57 1.76
CA TYR A 225 8.23 18.76 2.96
C TYR A 225 8.82 17.37 2.96
N ARG A 226 9.26 16.84 1.82
CA ARG A 226 9.67 15.43 1.66
C ARG A 226 10.62 14.96 2.75
N ASP A 227 11.72 15.66 2.98
CA ASP A 227 12.75 15.20 3.91
C ASP A 227 12.24 15.09 5.35
N ALA A 228 11.43 16.05 5.80
CA ALA A 228 10.84 16.03 7.14
C ALA A 228 9.78 14.93 7.26
N LEU A 229 8.92 14.78 6.26
CA LEU A 229 7.89 13.74 6.22
C LEU A 229 8.49 12.33 6.17
N SER A 230 9.50 12.12 5.31
CA SER A 230 10.22 10.85 5.22
C SER A 230 10.83 10.46 6.56
N ARG A 231 11.56 11.37 7.24
CA ARG A 231 12.13 11.08 8.57
C ARG A 231 11.06 10.74 9.61
N ALA A 232 9.99 11.51 9.64
CA ALA A 232 8.92 11.32 10.62
C ALA A 232 8.14 10.03 10.39
N GLU A 233 7.84 9.66 9.14
CA GLU A 233 7.18 8.39 8.85
C GLU A 233 8.08 7.19 9.13
N HIS A 234 9.39 7.28 8.86
CA HIS A 234 10.34 6.25 9.29
C HIS A 234 10.32 6.08 10.81
N ALA A 235 10.38 7.18 11.58
CA ALA A 235 10.34 7.13 13.04
C ALA A 235 9.02 6.53 13.56
N ILE A 236 7.87 6.83 12.93
CA ILE A 236 6.58 6.22 13.27
C ILE A 236 6.60 4.72 13.01
N ASN A 237 7.08 4.30 11.83
CA ASN A 237 7.14 2.90 11.45
C ASN A 237 8.13 2.11 12.33
N GLU A 238 9.26 2.70 12.69
CA GLU A 238 10.21 2.14 13.67
C GLU A 238 9.59 2.02 15.06
N GLY A 239 8.80 3.01 15.48
CA GLY A 239 8.06 2.98 16.75
C GLY A 239 6.92 1.95 16.79
N GLN A 240 6.38 1.58 15.63
CA GLN A 240 5.38 0.52 15.46
C GLN A 240 5.98 -0.90 15.38
N LEU A 241 7.31 -1.03 15.32
CA LEU A 241 7.96 -2.33 15.44
C LEU A 241 7.67 -2.89 16.84
N VAL A 242 6.96 -4.01 16.88
CA VAL A 242 6.70 -4.74 18.14
C VAL A 242 8.06 -5.12 18.73
N LYS A 243 8.38 -4.57 19.90
CA LYS A 243 9.57 -4.96 20.66
C LYS A 243 9.58 -6.48 20.80
N TRP A 244 10.75 -7.09 20.63
CA TRP A 244 10.93 -8.54 20.70
C TRP A 244 10.12 -9.21 21.83
N ASP A 245 10.18 -8.65 23.04
CA ASP A 245 9.53 -9.20 24.23
C ASP A 245 7.99 -9.15 24.20
N ALA A 246 7.42 -8.27 23.38
CA ALA A 246 5.98 -8.13 23.18
C ALA A 246 5.43 -9.08 22.09
N LEU A 247 6.29 -9.80 21.36
CA LEU A 247 5.85 -10.81 20.40
C LEU A 247 5.31 -12.06 21.12
N PRO A 248 4.25 -12.72 20.60
CA PRO A 248 3.79 -14.01 21.10
C PRO A 248 4.94 -15.03 21.12
N ALA A 249 4.96 -15.92 22.12
CA ALA A 249 5.98 -16.96 22.25
C ALA A 249 6.27 -17.76 20.96
N PRO A 250 5.28 -18.20 20.16
CA PRO A 250 5.55 -18.89 18.90
C PRO A 250 6.26 -18.01 17.86
N ALA A 251 5.91 -16.72 17.77
CA ALA A 251 6.57 -15.77 16.87
C ALA A 251 8.01 -15.47 17.32
N ARG A 252 8.25 -15.36 18.64
CA ARG A 252 9.61 -15.24 19.18
C ARG A 252 10.46 -16.46 18.86
N ALA A 253 9.93 -17.68 19.03
CA ALA A 253 10.63 -18.91 18.65
C ALA A 253 10.94 -18.95 17.14
N GLU A 254 10.01 -18.48 16.30
CA GLU A 254 10.20 -18.40 14.85
C GLU A 254 11.24 -17.34 14.43
N LEU A 255 11.44 -16.29 15.20
CA LEU A 255 12.38 -15.22 14.87
C LEU A 255 13.72 -15.36 15.62
N GLN A 256 13.88 -16.39 16.45
CA GLN A 256 15.09 -16.56 17.27
C GLN A 256 16.30 -16.78 16.36
N PRO A 257 17.42 -16.05 16.59
CA PRO A 257 18.62 -16.20 15.78
C PRO A 257 19.11 -17.66 15.77
N ALA A 258 19.17 -18.27 14.59
CA ALA A 258 19.83 -19.56 14.40
C ALA A 258 21.22 -19.32 13.80
N PRO A 259 22.30 -19.35 14.61
CA PRO A 259 23.65 -19.12 14.09
C PRO A 259 24.02 -20.18 13.05
N GLY A 260 24.54 -19.72 11.91
CA GLY A 260 25.06 -20.62 10.86
C GLY A 260 26.41 -21.27 11.25
N PRO A 261 26.75 -22.45 10.70
CA PRO A 261 27.93 -23.23 11.09
C PRO A 261 29.25 -22.73 10.49
N ALA A 262 29.24 -21.83 9.50
CA ALA A 262 30.45 -21.37 8.82
C ALA A 262 31.12 -20.19 9.54
N SER A 263 32.44 -20.31 9.80
CA SER A 263 33.28 -19.24 10.37
C SER A 263 33.59 -18.08 9.40
N ARG A 264 33.17 -18.21 8.14
CA ARG A 264 33.18 -17.17 7.09
C ARG A 264 31.93 -17.32 6.24
N TRP A 265 30.98 -16.40 6.36
CA TRP A 265 29.77 -16.46 5.54
C TRP A 265 30.05 -16.05 4.11
N ARG A 266 29.27 -16.65 3.23
CA ARG A 266 29.39 -16.49 1.79
C ARG A 266 28.10 -15.87 1.27
N TYR A 267 28.26 -14.86 0.43
CA TYR A 267 27.15 -14.14 -0.18
C TYR A 267 27.14 -14.40 -1.67
N LEU A 268 25.94 -14.37 -2.26
CA LEU A 268 25.80 -14.31 -3.71
C LEU A 268 26.06 -12.89 -4.16
N THR A 269 26.92 -12.74 -5.15
CA THR A 269 27.15 -11.44 -5.81
C THR A 269 26.08 -11.18 -6.87
N VAL A 270 25.98 -9.92 -7.32
CA VAL A 270 25.18 -9.55 -8.49
C VAL A 270 25.55 -10.42 -9.70
N GLN A 271 26.84 -10.71 -9.89
CA GLN A 271 27.34 -11.54 -10.99
C GLN A 271 26.88 -13.00 -10.89
N ASP A 272 26.76 -13.54 -9.68
CA ASP A 272 26.22 -14.88 -9.47
C ASP A 272 24.75 -14.94 -9.86
N LEU A 273 23.96 -13.92 -9.52
CA LEU A 273 22.53 -13.88 -9.85
C LEU A 273 22.28 -13.68 -11.36
N ILE A 274 23.11 -12.87 -12.04
CA ILE A 274 23.08 -12.75 -13.51
C ILE A 274 23.39 -14.09 -14.16
N TRP A 275 24.42 -14.78 -13.65
CA TRP A 275 24.80 -16.09 -14.17
C TRP A 275 23.69 -17.12 -13.94
N ILE A 276 23.13 -17.21 -12.72
CA ILE A 276 22.01 -18.11 -12.40
C ILE A 276 20.83 -17.86 -13.32
N ASN A 277 20.42 -16.60 -13.51
CA ASN A 277 19.31 -16.26 -14.41
C ASN A 277 19.58 -16.69 -15.85
N THR A 278 20.80 -16.46 -16.34
CA THR A 278 21.22 -16.85 -17.69
C THR A 278 21.16 -18.36 -17.87
N GLN A 279 21.59 -19.15 -16.88
CA GLN A 279 21.49 -20.61 -16.93
C GLN A 279 20.03 -21.09 -16.94
N ILE A 280 19.18 -20.52 -16.09
CA ILE A 280 17.77 -20.91 -15.98
C ILE A 280 16.99 -20.57 -17.26
N THR A 281 17.26 -19.42 -17.87
CA THR A 281 16.53 -18.95 -19.05
C THR A 281 17.15 -19.38 -20.37
N GLY A 282 18.36 -19.98 -20.33
CA GLY A 282 19.13 -20.39 -21.50
C GLY A 282 19.76 -19.25 -22.31
N ALA A 283 19.51 -17.98 -21.94
CA ALA A 283 20.06 -16.81 -22.62
C ALA A 283 20.10 -15.59 -21.69
N PRO A 284 21.06 -14.66 -21.86
CA PRO A 284 21.10 -13.44 -21.06
C PRO A 284 19.79 -12.64 -21.16
N GLN A 285 19.24 -12.22 -20.02
CA GLN A 285 18.04 -11.40 -19.97
C GLN A 285 18.37 -9.93 -19.69
N PRO A 286 17.64 -8.97 -20.26
CA PRO A 286 17.67 -7.59 -19.81
C PRO A 286 17.30 -7.49 -18.32
N TYR A 287 17.97 -6.63 -17.57
CA TYR A 287 17.71 -6.39 -16.16
C TYR A 287 17.91 -4.92 -15.77
N ASN A 288 17.26 -4.51 -14.68
CA ASN A 288 17.51 -3.22 -14.05
C ASN A 288 18.59 -3.39 -12.97
N TYR A 289 19.72 -2.68 -13.11
CA TYR A 289 20.88 -2.81 -12.22
C TYR A 289 20.54 -2.44 -10.78
N ASP A 290 19.91 -1.28 -10.55
CA ASP A 290 19.58 -0.78 -9.21
C ASP A 290 18.68 -1.77 -8.45
N ARG A 291 17.67 -2.32 -9.14
CA ARG A 291 16.78 -3.34 -8.56
C ARG A 291 17.51 -4.65 -8.26
N LEU A 292 18.49 -5.02 -9.08
CA LEU A 292 19.26 -6.24 -8.88
C LEU A 292 20.22 -6.09 -7.71
N GLU A 293 20.92 -4.97 -7.64
CA GLU A 293 21.82 -4.62 -6.54
C GLU A 293 21.04 -4.59 -5.22
N GLU A 294 19.90 -3.90 -5.18
CA GLU A 294 19.05 -3.83 -4.00
C GLU A 294 18.52 -5.23 -3.60
N ALA A 295 18.00 -6.01 -4.55
CA ALA A 295 17.57 -7.39 -4.29
C ALA A 295 18.70 -8.27 -3.71
N THR A 296 19.93 -8.08 -4.20
CA THR A 296 21.11 -8.79 -3.71
C THR A 296 21.49 -8.34 -2.31
N TYR A 297 21.36 -7.04 -2.02
CA TYR A 297 21.72 -6.42 -0.75
C TYR A 297 20.85 -6.93 0.42
N TYR A 298 19.64 -7.42 0.16
CA TYR A 298 18.78 -8.01 1.19
C TYR A 298 19.37 -9.26 1.88
N GLN A 299 20.44 -9.85 1.34
CA GLN A 299 21.24 -10.88 2.02
C GLN A 299 21.98 -10.33 3.26
N TYR A 300 22.26 -9.03 3.32
CA TYR A 300 22.99 -8.42 4.42
C TYR A 300 22.06 -8.01 5.56
N SER A 301 22.53 -8.25 6.80
CA SER A 301 21.86 -7.80 8.02
C SER A 301 22.74 -6.82 8.79
N TYR A 302 22.23 -5.61 9.04
CA TYR A 302 22.86 -4.70 9.99
C TYR A 302 22.62 -5.21 11.42
N ARG A 303 23.68 -5.27 12.24
CA ARG A 303 23.70 -5.60 13.69
C ARG A 303 23.42 -7.05 14.11
N GLN A 304 22.65 -7.83 13.35
CA GLN A 304 22.38 -9.26 13.64
C GLN A 304 22.88 -10.15 12.51
N SER A 305 24.20 -10.12 12.35
CA SER A 305 24.89 -10.78 11.24
C SER A 305 24.73 -12.31 11.29
N MET A 306 24.41 -12.94 12.43
CA MET A 306 24.59 -14.39 12.61
C MET A 306 23.46 -15.31 12.11
N ASP A 307 22.26 -14.81 11.77
CA ASP A 307 21.10 -15.64 11.40
C ASP A 307 20.99 -15.83 9.88
N VAL A 308 21.59 -16.92 9.37
CA VAL A 308 21.57 -17.27 7.94
C VAL A 308 20.15 -17.57 7.44
N PRO A 309 19.29 -18.34 8.15
CA PRO A 309 17.89 -18.51 7.75
C PRO A 309 17.13 -17.19 7.60
N LEU A 310 17.33 -16.23 8.51
CA LEU A 310 16.72 -14.90 8.41
C LEU A 310 17.26 -14.10 7.22
N GLN A 311 18.57 -14.16 6.96
CA GLN A 311 19.16 -13.53 5.77
C GLN A 311 18.63 -14.15 4.48
N ALA A 312 18.50 -15.48 4.42
CA ALA A 312 17.91 -16.19 3.29
C ALA A 312 16.45 -15.78 3.08
N ALA A 313 15.68 -15.62 4.17
CA ALA A 313 14.29 -15.17 4.12
C ALA A 313 14.16 -13.74 3.59
N ARG A 314 15.01 -12.84 4.07
CA ARG A 314 15.09 -11.45 3.60
C ARG A 314 15.50 -11.38 2.15
N PHE A 315 16.53 -12.14 1.76
CA PHE A 315 16.99 -12.23 0.39
C PHE A 315 15.88 -12.72 -0.54
N LEU A 316 15.21 -13.81 -0.21
CA LEU A 316 14.09 -14.34 -0.99
C LEU A 316 12.97 -13.30 -1.13
N TRP A 317 12.61 -12.63 -0.03
CA TRP A 317 11.60 -11.58 -0.03
C TRP A 317 11.99 -10.37 -0.91
N GLY A 318 13.21 -9.86 -0.74
CA GLY A 318 13.74 -8.74 -1.53
C GLY A 318 13.73 -9.09 -3.01
N TYR A 319 14.25 -10.26 -3.37
CA TYR A 319 14.31 -10.70 -4.76
C TYR A 319 12.91 -10.87 -5.40
N LEU A 320 11.96 -11.48 -4.68
CA LEU A 320 10.58 -11.62 -5.15
C LEU A 320 9.84 -10.29 -5.27
N THR A 321 10.27 -9.26 -4.52
CA THR A 321 9.72 -7.90 -4.56
C THR A 321 10.25 -7.11 -5.75
N TYR A 322 11.57 -7.08 -5.94
CA TYR A 322 12.19 -6.22 -6.97
C TYR A 322 12.15 -6.81 -8.38
N ARG A 323 12.15 -8.15 -8.51
CA ARG A 323 12.06 -8.89 -9.79
C ARG A 323 12.92 -8.24 -10.90
N PRO A 324 14.25 -8.23 -10.72
CA PRO A 324 15.13 -7.36 -11.50
C PRO A 324 15.27 -7.72 -12.98
N PHE A 325 14.98 -8.96 -13.38
CA PHE A 325 15.13 -9.43 -14.76
C PHE A 325 13.82 -9.31 -15.56
N ALA A 326 13.91 -9.25 -16.88
CA ALA A 326 12.73 -9.31 -17.74
C ALA A 326 12.00 -10.68 -17.66
N LYS A 327 12.77 -11.77 -17.48
CA LYS A 327 12.26 -13.15 -17.38
C LYS A 327 13.05 -13.96 -16.35
N GLY A 328 12.45 -15.06 -15.87
CA GLY A 328 13.13 -16.02 -15.01
C GLY A 328 13.32 -15.60 -13.55
N ASN A 329 12.67 -14.51 -13.09
CA ASN A 329 12.84 -14.01 -11.71
C ASN A 329 12.51 -15.06 -10.65
N LEU A 330 11.40 -15.79 -10.80
CA LEU A 330 10.97 -16.76 -9.79
C LEU A 330 11.93 -17.95 -9.71
N GLY A 331 12.36 -18.50 -10.85
CA GLY A 331 13.38 -19.55 -10.88
C GLY A 331 14.71 -19.07 -10.27
N THR A 332 15.12 -17.83 -10.60
CA THR A 332 16.35 -17.25 -10.04
C THR A 332 16.24 -17.03 -8.53
N ALA A 333 15.07 -16.62 -8.04
CA ALA A 333 14.80 -16.48 -6.60
C ALA A 333 14.92 -17.82 -5.88
N LEU A 334 14.31 -18.87 -6.44
CA LEU A 334 14.35 -20.23 -5.89
C LEU A 334 15.79 -20.74 -5.83
N ILE A 335 16.50 -20.78 -6.96
CA ILE A 335 17.87 -21.31 -7.00
C ILE A 335 18.82 -20.43 -6.18
N GLY A 336 18.66 -19.10 -6.23
CA GLY A 336 19.44 -18.17 -5.44
C GLY A 336 19.32 -18.45 -3.95
N VAL A 337 18.11 -18.51 -3.38
CA VAL A 337 17.95 -18.71 -1.93
C VAL A 337 18.46 -20.08 -1.48
N LEU A 338 18.23 -21.14 -2.27
CA LEU A 338 18.72 -22.48 -1.95
C LEU A 338 20.25 -22.55 -2.02
N THR A 339 20.85 -21.91 -3.02
CA THR A 339 22.32 -21.79 -3.14
C THR A 339 22.88 -21.06 -1.94
N PHE A 340 22.29 -19.93 -1.55
CA PHE A 340 22.71 -19.16 -0.37
C PHE A 340 22.67 -19.99 0.92
N LEU A 341 21.65 -20.84 1.10
CA LEU A 341 21.55 -21.75 2.24
C LEU A 341 22.66 -22.82 2.21
N GLU A 342 22.87 -23.48 1.08
CA GLU A 342 23.86 -24.56 0.95
C GLU A 342 25.31 -24.07 1.11
N ILE A 343 25.67 -22.93 0.53
CA ILE A 343 27.04 -22.38 0.66
C ILE A 343 27.35 -21.92 2.09
N ASN A 344 26.33 -21.73 2.93
CA ASN A 344 26.45 -21.37 4.35
C ASN A 344 26.21 -22.55 5.30
N GLY A 345 26.21 -23.79 4.79
CA GLY A 345 26.25 -25.02 5.59
C GLY A 345 24.89 -25.55 6.04
N TYR A 346 23.84 -25.26 5.29
CA TYR A 346 22.54 -25.92 5.44
C TYR A 346 22.32 -26.96 4.34
N GLU A 347 21.68 -28.07 4.68
CA GLU A 347 21.15 -29.02 3.70
C GLU A 347 19.70 -28.68 3.39
N VAL A 348 19.38 -28.61 2.09
CA VAL A 348 18.02 -28.32 1.62
C VAL A 348 17.26 -29.63 1.35
N HIS A 349 16.21 -29.86 2.13
CA HIS A 349 15.28 -30.99 2.05
C HIS A 349 13.93 -30.59 1.43
N LEU A 350 13.94 -29.72 0.43
CA LEU A 350 12.76 -29.43 -0.38
C LEU A 350 12.61 -30.52 -1.47
N PRO A 351 11.50 -31.26 -1.54
CA PRO A 351 11.24 -32.17 -2.66
C PRO A 351 11.09 -31.42 -3.97
N ALA A 352 11.68 -31.93 -5.05
CA ALA A 352 11.72 -31.25 -6.35
C ALA A 352 10.33 -30.97 -6.91
N GLU A 353 9.40 -31.89 -6.70
CA GLU A 353 8.02 -31.85 -7.18
C GLU A 353 7.19 -30.76 -6.46
N GLN A 354 7.58 -30.42 -5.23
CA GLN A 354 6.90 -29.45 -4.38
C GLN A 354 7.52 -28.05 -4.45
N ALA A 355 8.70 -27.90 -5.04
CA ALA A 355 9.45 -26.64 -4.98
C ALA A 355 8.73 -25.47 -5.68
N ALA A 356 8.01 -25.74 -6.78
CA ALA A 356 7.20 -24.72 -7.44
C ALA A 356 6.05 -24.23 -6.55
N GLU A 357 5.31 -25.16 -5.95
CA GLU A 357 4.20 -24.82 -5.04
C GLU A 357 4.70 -24.11 -3.78
N TRP A 358 5.83 -24.57 -3.23
CA TRP A 358 6.50 -23.93 -2.09
C TRP A 358 6.80 -22.47 -2.39
N LEU A 359 7.44 -22.17 -3.53
CA LEU A 359 7.75 -20.79 -3.91
C LEU A 359 6.48 -19.97 -4.16
N LEU A 360 5.51 -20.52 -4.89
CA LEU A 360 4.25 -19.83 -5.20
C LEU A 360 3.44 -19.51 -3.94
N SER A 361 3.49 -20.37 -2.91
CA SER A 361 2.85 -20.10 -1.61
C SER A 361 3.44 -18.87 -0.91
N ILE A 362 4.74 -18.61 -1.10
CA ILE A 362 5.43 -17.42 -0.57
C ILE A 362 5.08 -16.19 -1.41
N VAL A 363 5.11 -16.31 -2.74
CA VAL A 363 4.73 -15.23 -3.67
C VAL A 363 3.31 -14.74 -3.42
N GLN A 364 2.39 -15.67 -3.16
CA GLN A 364 0.98 -15.40 -2.86
C GLN A 364 0.74 -15.04 -1.38
N ARG A 365 1.80 -14.93 -0.58
CA ARG A 365 1.76 -14.60 0.86
C ARG A 365 0.93 -15.56 1.72
N ARG A 366 0.73 -16.79 1.25
CA ARG A 366 0.12 -17.88 2.04
C ARG A 366 1.08 -18.44 3.09
N LYS A 367 2.40 -18.32 2.85
CA LYS A 367 3.44 -18.66 3.82
C LYS A 367 4.44 -17.53 3.98
N HIS A 368 4.88 -17.30 5.22
CA HIS A 368 5.97 -16.37 5.53
C HIS A 368 7.32 -16.97 5.09
N PRO A 369 8.24 -16.20 4.45
CA PRO A 369 9.50 -16.73 3.93
C PRO A 369 10.37 -17.43 4.98
N LEU A 370 10.45 -16.89 6.20
CA LEU A 370 11.28 -17.47 7.26
C LEU A 370 10.76 -18.84 7.71
N SER A 371 9.45 -18.95 7.97
CA SER A 371 8.79 -20.22 8.29
C SER A 371 9.03 -21.26 7.19
N ALA A 372 8.87 -20.84 5.93
CA ALA A 372 9.00 -21.71 4.77
C ALA A 372 10.44 -22.23 4.60
N ILE A 373 11.45 -21.39 4.87
CA ILE A 373 12.87 -21.77 4.83
C ILE A 373 13.20 -22.75 5.97
N ARG A 374 12.76 -22.46 7.20
CA ARG A 374 13.02 -23.34 8.36
C ARG A 374 12.43 -24.75 8.18
N GLN A 375 11.34 -24.88 7.43
CA GLN A 375 10.73 -26.18 7.13
C GLN A 375 11.56 -27.06 6.18
N ILE A 376 12.47 -26.46 5.40
CA ILE A 376 13.19 -27.17 4.34
C ILE A 376 14.69 -27.28 4.60
N ILE A 377 15.19 -26.82 5.74
CA ILE A 377 16.63 -26.83 6.03
C ILE A 377 16.95 -27.67 7.27
N THR A 378 18.11 -28.32 7.21
CA THR A 378 18.81 -28.83 8.39
C THR A 378 20.25 -28.36 8.37
N LEU A 379 20.93 -28.38 9.51
CA LEU A 379 22.37 -28.06 9.56
C LEU A 379 23.17 -29.19 8.92
N SER A 380 24.05 -28.87 7.98
CA SER A 380 24.97 -29.85 7.41
C SER A 380 25.92 -30.40 8.48
N PRO A 381 26.29 -31.69 8.42
CA PRO A 381 27.28 -32.27 9.30
C PRO A 381 28.62 -31.54 9.17
N SER A 382 29.32 -31.40 10.30
CA SER A 382 30.62 -30.73 10.39
C SER A 382 31.67 -31.44 9.53
N GLY A 383 32.43 -30.67 8.74
CA GLY A 383 33.53 -31.18 7.89
C GLY A 383 33.27 -31.19 6.38
N ARG A 384 32.12 -30.69 5.91
CA ARG A 384 31.86 -30.51 4.47
C ARG A 384 32.82 -29.47 3.88
N GLN A 385 33.55 -29.86 2.84
CA GLN A 385 34.47 -28.94 2.13
C GLN A 385 33.67 -27.84 1.41
N PRO A 386 34.19 -26.59 1.37
CA PRO A 386 33.53 -25.50 0.66
C PRO A 386 33.46 -25.80 -0.85
N VAL A 387 32.24 -25.90 -1.38
CA VAL A 387 32.01 -26.06 -2.82
C VAL A 387 31.88 -24.67 -3.48
N PRO A 388 32.38 -24.43 -4.69
CA PRO A 388 32.15 -23.19 -5.45
C PRO A 388 30.65 -22.88 -5.63
N VAL A 389 30.29 -21.59 -5.56
CA VAL A 389 28.89 -21.13 -5.63
C VAL A 389 28.18 -21.65 -6.89
N ARG A 390 28.86 -21.56 -8.04
CA ARG A 390 28.30 -21.98 -9.33
C ARG A 390 28.05 -23.48 -9.42
N GLU A 391 28.89 -24.30 -8.79
CA GLU A 391 28.69 -25.75 -8.75
C GLU A 391 27.46 -26.12 -7.90
N VAL A 392 27.31 -25.50 -6.73
CA VAL A 392 26.12 -25.66 -5.89
C VAL A 392 24.86 -25.25 -6.64
N ALA A 393 24.89 -24.06 -7.26
CA ALA A 393 23.75 -23.57 -8.04
C ALA A 393 23.40 -24.49 -9.22
N HIS A 394 24.40 -25.04 -9.92
CA HIS A 394 24.18 -25.96 -11.03
C HIS A 394 23.50 -27.25 -10.59
N HIS A 395 23.99 -27.89 -9.52
CA HIS A 395 23.36 -29.08 -8.96
C HIS A 395 21.92 -28.83 -8.49
N LEU A 396 21.66 -27.64 -7.93
CA LEU A 396 20.30 -27.25 -7.58
C LEU A 396 19.42 -27.05 -8.82
N MET A 397 19.93 -26.48 -9.91
CA MET A 397 19.18 -26.37 -11.17
C MET A 397 18.81 -27.74 -11.72
N GLU A 398 19.74 -28.69 -11.74
CA GLU A 398 19.47 -30.08 -12.15
C GLU A 398 18.42 -30.74 -11.25
N ARG A 399 18.58 -30.63 -9.92
CA ARG A 399 17.65 -31.20 -8.95
C ARG A 399 16.24 -30.63 -9.06
N TYR A 400 16.10 -29.34 -9.36
CA TYR A 400 14.82 -28.64 -9.39
C TYR A 400 14.33 -28.33 -10.81
N GLU A 401 14.87 -28.97 -11.85
CA GLU A 401 14.52 -28.76 -13.27
C GLU A 401 13.00 -28.76 -13.50
N THR A 402 12.30 -29.78 -12.98
CA THR A 402 10.83 -29.90 -13.07
C THR A 402 10.11 -28.68 -12.49
N ALA A 403 10.59 -28.15 -11.37
CA ALA A 403 9.99 -26.96 -10.76
C ALA A 403 10.27 -25.71 -11.59
N LEU A 404 11.50 -25.56 -12.10
CA LEU A 404 11.88 -24.44 -12.96
C LEU A 404 11.03 -24.38 -14.23
N HIS A 405 10.72 -25.51 -14.85
CA HIS A 405 9.80 -25.57 -15.98
C HIS A 405 8.38 -25.10 -15.63
N ARG A 406 7.84 -25.55 -14.49
CA ARG A 406 6.49 -25.17 -14.04
C ARG A 406 6.38 -23.67 -13.79
N ILE A 407 7.38 -23.07 -13.17
CA ILE A 407 7.36 -21.65 -12.79
C ILE A 407 7.70 -20.74 -13.99
N SER A 408 8.39 -21.26 -15.01
CA SER A 408 8.71 -20.49 -16.23
C SER A 408 7.53 -20.39 -17.21
N GLY A 409 6.54 -21.28 -17.08
CA GLY A 409 5.31 -21.27 -17.88
C GLY A 409 4.15 -20.46 -17.30
N SER A 410 4.31 -19.92 -16.09
CA SER A 410 3.34 -19.06 -15.38
C SER A 410 3.80 -17.61 -15.37
#